data_AF-A0A0J9XYF5-F1
#
_entry.id   AF-A0A0J9XYF5-F1
#
_cell.length_a   1.000
_cell.length_b   1.000
_cell.length_c   1.000
_cell.angle_alpha   90.00
_cell.angle_beta   90.00
_cell.angle_gamma   90.00
#
_symmetry.space_group_name_H-M   'P 1'
#
loop_
_entity.id
_entity.type
_entity.pdbx_description
1 polymer ?
#
loop_
_entity_poly.entity_id
_entity_poly.type
_entity_poly.pdbx_seq_one_letter_code
_entity_poly.pdbx_strand_id
1 'polypeptide(L)' 'MSKPKVGINGFGRIGRLVLRAAVEKDTVDVVAVNDPFINIDYMVYMFKY' A
#
# COMPACT_ATOMS: atom_id res chain seq x y z
N MET A 1 18.15 -12.76 -3.72
CA MET A 1 16.82 -13.25 -4.15
C MET A 1 15.96 -12.04 -4.47
N SER A 2 15.01 -12.13 -5.42
CA SER A 2 14.09 -11.03 -5.72
C SER A 2 13.12 -10.81 -4.56
N LYS A 3 12.76 -9.56 -4.25
CA LYS A 3 11.74 -9.24 -3.25
C LYS A 3 10.39 -9.84 -3.65
N PRO A 4 9.62 -10.42 -2.73
CA PRO A 4 8.26 -10.87 -3.01
C PRO A 4 7.40 -9.71 -3.51
N LYS A 5 6.63 -9.93 -4.58
CA LYS A 5 5.67 -8.96 -5.10
C LYS A 5 4.33 -9.11 -4.40
N VAL A 6 3.77 -8.02 -3.89
CA VAL A 6 2.55 -8.04 -3.07
C VAL A 6 1.52 -7.07 -3.63
N GLY A 7 0.25 -7.48 -3.62
CA GLY A 7 -0.91 -6.61 -3.85
C GLY A 7 -1.68 -6.37 -2.55
N ILE A 8 -2.25 -5.17 -2.40
CA ILE A 8 -3.09 -4.79 -1.25
C ILE A 8 -4.53 -4.61 -1.73
N ASN A 9 -5.45 -5.36 -1.15
CA ASN A 9 -6.90 -5.20 -1.39
C ASN A 9 -7.56 -4.63 -0.13
N GLY A 10 -7.99 -3.37 -0.20
CA GLY A 10 -8.46 -2.56 0.92
C GLY A 10 -7.40 -1.58 1.42
N PHE A 11 -7.55 -0.30 1.09
CA PHE A 11 -6.60 0.78 1.45
C PHE A 11 -7.02 1.56 2.70
N GLY A 12 -7.63 0.84 3.65
CA GLY A 12 -7.94 1.31 4.99
C GLY A 12 -6.71 1.38 5.91
N ARG A 13 -6.95 1.40 7.22
CA ARG A 13 -5.87 1.56 8.23
C ARG A 13 -4.73 0.55 8.05
N ILE A 14 -5.06 -0.74 7.93
CA ILE A 14 -4.06 -1.81 7.83
C ILE A 14 -3.34 -1.78 6.48
N GLY A 15 -4.07 -1.62 5.36
CA GLY A 15 -3.45 -1.55 4.03
C GLY A 15 -2.40 -0.45 3.94
N ARG A 16 -2.69 0.74 4.48
CA ARG A 16 -1.74 1.85 4.51
C ARG A 16 -0.55 1.60 5.43
N LEU A 17 -0.76 1.02 6.61
CA LEU A 17 0.34 0.67 7.53
C LEU A 17 1.25 -0.43 6.96
N VAL A 18 0.68 -1.40 6.25
CA VAL A 18 1.44 -2.43 5.54
C VAL A 18 2.28 -1.79 4.43
N LEU A 19 1.73 -0.87 3.64
CA LEU A 19 2.50 -0.15 2.62
C LEU A 19 3.62 0.69 3.26
N ARG A 20 3.36 1.39 4.38
CA ARG A 20 4.40 2.14 5.12
C ARG A 20 5.51 1.21 5.59
N ALA A 21 5.17 0.08 6.21
CA ALA A 21 6.16 -0.89 6.68
C ALA A 21 6.95 -1.55 5.54
N ALA A 22 6.31 -1.81 4.40
CA ALA A 22 6.98 -2.35 3.21
C ALA A 22 8.02 -1.38 2.66
N VAL A 23 7.68 -0.08 2.58
CA VAL A 23 8.61 0.98 2.15
C VAL A 23 9.74 1.17 3.16
N GLU A 24 9.45 1.17 4.45
CA GLU A 24 10.44 1.40 5.51
C GLU A 24 11.43 0.23 5.64
N LYS A 25 10.92 -1.01 5.61
CA LYS A 25 11.74 -2.22 5.84
C LYS A 25 12.37 -2.75 4.57
N ASP A 26 11.91 -2.31 3.40
CA ASP A 26 12.43 -2.72 2.09
C ASP A 26 12.38 -4.24 1.86
N THR A 27 11.42 -4.94 2.48
CA THR A 27 11.35 -6.41 2.47
C THR A 27 10.54 -7.00 1.32
N VAL A 28 9.57 -6.24 0.79
CA VAL A 28 8.65 -6.67 -0.26
C VAL A 28 8.40 -5.53 -1.25
N ASP A 29 8.07 -5.86 -2.49
CA ASP A 29 7.68 -4.90 -3.51
C ASP A 29 6.16 -4.85 -3.62
N VAL A 30 5.53 -3.78 -3.13
CA VAL A 30 4.08 -3.58 -3.33
C VAL A 30 3.84 -3.08 -4.75
N VAL A 31 3.16 -3.88 -5.56
CA VAL A 31 2.99 -3.62 -7.01
C VAL A 31 1.58 -3.17 -7.39
N ALA A 32 0.60 -3.36 -6.51
CA ALA A 32 -0.79 -2.98 -6.76
C ALA A 32 -1.54 -2.67 -5.46
N VAL A 33 -2.46 -1.72 -5.53
CA VAL A 33 -3.42 -1.38 -4.48
C VAL A 33 -4.80 -1.27 -5.11
N ASN A 34 -5.81 -1.88 -4.49
CA ASN A 34 -7.20 -1.80 -4.92
C ASN A 34 -8.10 -1.39 -3.73
N ASP A 35 -8.97 -0.41 -3.93
CA ASP A 35 -10.08 -0.10 -3.04
C ASP A 35 -11.23 0.51 -3.85
N PRO A 36 -12.43 -0.09 -3.88
CA PRO A 36 -13.53 0.41 -4.72
C PRO A 36 -14.18 1.68 -4.15
N PHE A 37 -13.88 2.07 -2.91
CA PHE A 37 -14.55 3.19 -2.21
C PHE A 37 -13.68 4.45 -2.11
N ILE A 38 -12.44 4.41 -2.58
CA ILE A 38 -11.46 5.50 -2.42
C ILE A 38 -10.86 5.79 -3.80
N ASN A 39 -10.97 7.02 -4.28
CA ASN A 39 -10.32 7.41 -5.54
C ASN A 39 -8.81 7.61 -5.36
N ILE A 40 -8.07 7.69 -6.47
CA ILE A 40 -6.59 7.74 -6.44
C ILE A 40 -6.05 8.95 -5.66
N ASP A 41 -6.63 10.15 -5.86
CA ASP A 41 -6.19 11.37 -5.17
C ASP A 41 -6.41 11.26 -3.66
N TYR A 42 -7.52 10.65 -3.25
CA TYR A 42 -7.81 10.46 -1.84
C TYR A 42 -6.94 9.37 -1.21
N MET A 43 -6.62 8.29 -1.95
CA MET A 43 -5.62 7.32 -1.49
C MET A 43 -4.26 7.99 -1.23
N VAL A 44 -3.79 8.82 -2.16
CA VAL A 44 -2.53 9.57 -2.01
C VAL A 44 -2.59 10.47 -0.78
N TYR A 45 -3.68 11.21 -0.59
CA TYR A 45 -3.89 12.05 0.59
C TYR A 45 -3.83 11.23 1.90
N MET A 46 -4.59 10.14 1.99
CA MET A 46 -4.66 9.28 3.17
C MET A 46 -3.34 8.54 3.48
N PHE A 47 -2.47 8.39 2.49
CA PHE A 47 -1.15 7.79 2.68
C PHE A 47 -0.11 8.82 3.08
N LYS A 48 -0.17 10.02 2.49
CA LYS A 48 0.76 11.13 2.76
C LYS A 48 0.65 11.66 4.18
N TYR A 49 -0.57 11.75 4.70
CA TYR A 49 -0.88 12.21 6.06
C TYR A 49 -1.34 11.01 6.89
#